data_AF-A0A8T4E6P1-F1
#
_entry.id   AF-A0A8T4E6P1-F1
#
_cell.length_a   1.000
_cell.length_b   1.000
_cell.length_c   1.000
_cell.angle_alpha   90.00
_cell.angle_beta   90.00
_cell.angle_gamma   90.00
#
_symmetry.space_group_name_H-M   'P 1'
#
loop_
_entity.id
_entity.type
_entity.pdbx_description
1 polymer ?
#
loop_
_entity_poly.entity_id
_entity_poly.type
_entity_poly.pdbx_seq_one_letter_code
_entity_poly.pdbx_strand_id
1 'polypeptide(L)'
;MIKQMTQFETHSVFILNQISFLSLLPLIAITTSILAVIIVIIAFYLVSTRTEALANRTSKMNVELANTPIEQWLSFSSQDFDVFLKKFLLADEIAVLRAMADFLLDKGIDFSNEYSTQEKIGWMNKHSIIQESNVSQKRVYSKNGIIDRMESLEIVEKKASDSSWGGMKYLYRLRTDSDFIQAYVQALQKKAQKNPNDKIN
;
A
#
# COMPACT_ATOMS: atom_id res chain seq x y z
N MET A 1 -60.49 28.45 -44.04
CA MET A 1 -60.65 27.04 -43.63
C MET A 1 -59.32 26.26 -43.58
N ILE A 2 -58.25 26.68 -44.27
CA ILE A 2 -56.94 25.98 -44.28
C ILE A 2 -56.11 26.19 -42.99
N LYS A 3 -56.33 27.30 -42.26
CA LYS A 3 -55.51 27.67 -41.08
C LYS A 3 -55.80 26.86 -39.80
N GLN A 4 -56.94 26.17 -39.72
CA GLN A 4 -57.27 25.31 -38.56
C GLN A 4 -56.71 23.89 -38.69
N MET A 5 -56.32 23.47 -39.90
CA MET A 5 -55.85 22.11 -40.18
C MET A 5 -54.38 21.91 -39.74
N THR A 6 -53.52 22.93 -39.93
CA THR A 6 -52.10 22.89 -39.52
C THR A 6 -51.88 23.02 -38.00
N GLN A 7 -52.82 23.60 -37.27
CA GLN A 7 -52.74 23.75 -35.81
C GLN A 7 -53.08 22.43 -35.07
N PHE A 8 -53.87 21.56 -35.71
CA PHE A 8 -54.20 20.23 -35.18
C PHE A 8 -53.04 19.24 -35.32
N GLU A 9 -52.32 19.26 -36.45
CA GLU A 9 -51.18 18.37 -36.69
C GLU A 9 -50.02 18.64 -35.74
N THR A 10 -49.72 19.90 -35.44
CA THR A 10 -48.61 20.29 -34.55
C THR A 10 -48.85 19.91 -33.08
N HIS A 11 -50.09 19.98 -32.58
CA HIS A 11 -50.44 19.48 -31.24
C HIS A 11 -50.47 17.95 -31.15
N SER A 12 -50.90 17.27 -32.22
CA SER A 12 -50.95 15.80 -32.26
C SER A 12 -49.54 15.20 -32.18
N VAL A 13 -48.57 15.75 -32.91
CA VAL A 13 -47.17 15.29 -32.90
C VAL A 13 -46.50 15.52 -31.54
N PHE A 14 -46.80 16.63 -30.86
CA PHE A 14 -46.27 16.93 -29.53
C PHE A 14 -46.79 15.95 -28.46
N ILE A 15 -48.08 15.61 -28.51
CA ILE A 15 -48.70 14.66 -27.56
C ILE A 15 -48.19 13.23 -27.82
N LEU A 16 -48.04 12.82 -29.08
CA LEU A 16 -47.45 11.50 -29.40
C LEU A 16 -45.99 11.36 -28.94
N ASN A 17 -45.18 12.42 -29.05
CA ASN A 17 -43.80 12.43 -28.53
C ASN A 17 -43.73 12.43 -26.99
N GLN A 18 -44.68 13.07 -26.30
CA GLN A 18 -44.76 13.06 -24.83
C GLN A 18 -45.15 11.67 -24.30
N ILE A 19 -46.12 11.00 -24.93
CA ILE A 19 -46.57 9.65 -24.52
C ILE A 19 -45.46 8.60 -24.76
N SER A 20 -44.68 8.74 -25.83
CA SER A 20 -43.57 7.84 -26.13
C SER A 20 -42.34 8.04 -25.23
N PHE A 21 -42.13 9.23 -24.67
CA PHE A 21 -41.07 9.45 -23.67
C PHE A 21 -41.45 8.92 -22.28
N LEU A 22 -42.71 9.14 -21.84
CA LEU A 22 -43.23 8.66 -20.55
C LEU A 22 -43.24 7.12 -20.45
N SER A 23 -43.49 6.41 -21.56
CA SER A 23 -43.44 4.95 -21.60
C SER A 23 -42.03 4.35 -21.59
N LEU A 24 -41.00 5.17 -21.90
CA LEU A 24 -39.59 4.77 -21.83
C LEU A 24 -38.99 4.96 -20.44
N LEU A 25 -39.57 5.80 -19.57
CA LEU A 25 -39.08 6.05 -18.22
C LEU A 25 -38.92 4.77 -17.36
N PRO A 26 -39.87 3.82 -17.35
CA PRO A 26 -39.70 2.57 -16.61
C PRO A 26 -38.56 1.71 -17.16
N LEU A 27 -38.39 1.68 -18.48
CA LEU A 27 -37.31 0.92 -19.13
C LEU A 27 -35.94 1.54 -18.79
N ILE A 28 -35.84 2.87 -18.83
CA ILE A 28 -34.64 3.61 -18.41
C ILE A 28 -34.36 3.30 -16.93
N ALA A 29 -35.36 3.39 -16.05
CA ALA A 29 -35.19 3.09 -14.63
C ALA A 29 -34.69 1.65 -14.37
N ILE A 30 -35.25 0.66 -15.07
CA ILE A 30 -34.83 -0.75 -14.97
C ILE A 30 -33.38 -0.90 -15.46
N THR A 31 -33.05 -0.38 -16.63
CA THR A 31 -31.69 -0.47 -17.19
C THR A 31 -30.66 0.23 -16.32
N THR A 32 -30.96 1.41 -15.77
CA THR A 32 -30.06 2.10 -14.82
C THR A 32 -29.90 1.32 -13.51
N SER A 33 -30.96 0.66 -13.03
CA SER A 33 -30.90 -0.15 -11.81
C SER A 33 -30.03 -1.39 -12.01
N ILE A 34 -30.18 -2.07 -13.14
CA ILE A 34 -29.33 -3.22 -13.51
C ILE A 34 -27.86 -2.78 -13.62
N LEU A 35 -27.59 -1.66 -14.28
CA LEU A 35 -26.23 -1.13 -14.40
C LEU A 35 -25.61 -0.80 -13.04
N ALA A 36 -26.38 -0.18 -12.13
CA ALA A 36 -25.91 0.11 -10.78
C ALA A 36 -25.57 -1.17 -10.01
N VAL A 37 -26.39 -2.22 -10.11
CA VAL A 37 -26.11 -3.53 -9.49
C VAL A 37 -24.83 -4.15 -10.06
N ILE A 38 -24.63 -4.11 -11.38
CA ILE A 38 -23.41 -4.63 -12.01
C ILE A 38 -22.18 -3.88 -11.50
N ILE A 39 -22.22 -2.55 -11.41
CA ILE A 39 -21.11 -1.73 -10.89
C ILE A 39 -20.77 -2.12 -9.44
N VAL A 40 -21.79 -2.32 -8.59
CA VAL A 40 -21.59 -2.75 -7.20
C VAL A 40 -20.96 -4.15 -7.14
N ILE A 41 -21.41 -5.10 -7.97
CA ILE A 41 -20.85 -6.45 -8.03
C ILE A 41 -19.38 -6.40 -8.48
N ILE A 42 -19.06 -5.62 -9.51
CA ILE A 42 -17.68 -5.44 -9.99
C ILE A 42 -16.81 -4.82 -8.89
N ALA A 43 -17.28 -3.77 -8.22
CA ALA A 43 -16.56 -3.14 -7.12
C ALA A 43 -16.29 -4.12 -5.97
N PHE A 44 -17.29 -4.93 -5.59
CA PHE A 44 -17.15 -5.94 -4.55
C PHE A 44 -16.16 -7.05 -4.94
N TYR A 45 -16.23 -7.54 -6.18
CA TYR A 45 -15.30 -8.54 -6.71
C TYR A 45 -13.85 -8.02 -6.73
N LEU A 46 -13.64 -6.77 -7.16
CA LEU A 46 -12.33 -6.12 -7.15
C LEU A 46 -11.76 -5.96 -5.73
N VAL A 47 -12.60 -5.60 -4.75
CA VAL A 47 -12.17 -5.49 -3.34
C VAL A 47 -11.79 -6.87 -2.77
N SER A 48 -12.57 -7.90 -3.08
CA SER A 48 -12.36 -9.26 -2.57
C SER A 48 -11.08 -9.87 -3.13
N THR A 49 -10.93 -9.86 -4.46
CA THR A 49 -9.73 -10.39 -5.16
C THR A 49 -8.44 -9.67 -4.76
N ARG A 50 -8.50 -8.36 -4.50
CA ARG A 50 -7.35 -7.60 -4.00
C ARG A 50 -6.88 -8.08 -2.62
N THR A 51 -7.82 -8.41 -1.75
CA THR A 51 -7.54 -8.85 -0.38
C THR A 51 -6.90 -10.24 -0.39
N GLU A 52 -7.44 -11.16 -1.19
CA GLU A 52 -6.86 -12.49 -1.40
C GLU A 52 -5.46 -12.43 -2.00
N ALA A 53 -5.25 -11.58 -3.01
CA ALA A 53 -3.93 -11.39 -3.61
C ALA A 53 -2.89 -10.89 -2.59
N LEU A 54 -3.28 -9.96 -1.71
CA LEU A 54 -2.41 -9.45 -0.66
C LEU A 54 -2.09 -10.53 0.39
N ALA A 55 -3.09 -11.29 0.82
CA ALA A 55 -2.91 -12.41 1.76
C ALA A 55 -1.99 -13.48 1.18
N ASN A 56 -2.19 -13.87 -0.08
CA ASN A 56 -1.36 -14.83 -0.78
C ASN A 56 0.11 -14.37 -0.89
N ARG A 57 0.34 -13.10 -1.27
CA ARG A 57 1.71 -12.53 -1.30
C ARG A 57 2.37 -12.52 0.08
N THR A 58 1.60 -12.20 1.13
CA THR A 58 2.09 -12.18 2.52
C THR A 58 2.48 -13.59 2.97
N SER A 59 1.62 -14.58 2.73
CA SER A 59 1.90 -15.99 3.05
C SER A 59 3.13 -16.50 2.31
N LYS A 60 3.23 -16.26 0.99
CA LYS A 60 4.40 -16.65 0.19
C LYS A 60 5.68 -16.01 0.70
N MET A 61 5.64 -14.73 1.05
CA MET A 61 6.82 -14.04 1.60
C MET A 61 7.24 -14.64 2.94
N ASN A 62 6.31 -14.91 3.85
CA ASN A 62 6.64 -15.53 5.14
C ASN A 62 7.28 -16.91 4.97
N VAL A 63 6.80 -17.70 4.01
CA VAL A 63 7.42 -19.01 3.67
C VAL A 63 8.85 -18.82 3.18
N GLU A 64 9.09 -17.86 2.28
CA GLU A 64 10.42 -17.59 1.75
C GLU A 64 11.38 -17.03 2.81
N LEU A 65 10.89 -16.13 3.67
CA LEU A 65 11.65 -15.59 4.80
C LEU A 65 12.06 -16.70 5.78
N ALA A 66 11.15 -17.64 6.07
CA ALA A 66 11.42 -18.75 6.99
C ALA A 66 12.31 -19.84 6.39
N ASN A 67 12.23 -20.08 5.08
CA ASN A 67 12.95 -21.18 4.43
C ASN A 67 14.31 -20.79 3.87
N THR A 68 14.61 -19.50 3.76
CA THR A 68 15.89 -19.04 3.22
C THR A 68 16.96 -19.03 4.32
N PRO A 69 18.06 -19.79 4.16
CA PRO A 69 19.14 -19.80 5.14
C PRO A 69 19.83 -18.44 5.29
N ILE A 70 20.37 -18.19 6.49
CA ILE A 70 21.08 -16.94 6.79
C ILE A 70 22.27 -16.69 5.84
N GLU A 71 22.99 -17.74 5.45
CA GLU A 71 24.14 -17.66 4.55
C GLU A 71 23.72 -17.11 3.18
N GLN A 72 22.52 -17.48 2.73
CA GLN A 72 21.97 -16.99 1.47
C GLN A 72 21.66 -15.50 1.58
N TRP A 73 21.05 -15.04 2.68
CA TRP A 73 20.80 -13.61 2.89
C TRP A 73 22.08 -12.78 2.92
N LEU A 74 23.11 -13.26 3.62
CA LEU A 74 24.39 -12.56 3.73
C LEU A 74 25.15 -12.46 2.41
N SER A 75 24.85 -13.36 1.46
CA SER A 75 25.43 -13.32 0.10
C SER A 75 24.76 -12.31 -0.83
N PHE A 76 23.54 -11.84 -0.50
CA PHE A 76 22.79 -10.95 -1.37
C PHE A 76 23.43 -9.55 -1.45
N SER A 77 23.53 -9.04 -2.66
CA SER A 77 23.79 -7.62 -2.91
C SER A 77 22.51 -6.79 -2.74
N SER A 78 22.66 -5.47 -2.70
CA SER A 78 21.49 -4.56 -2.70
C SER A 78 20.56 -4.79 -3.91
N GLN A 79 21.09 -5.19 -5.07
CA GLN A 79 20.31 -5.47 -6.27
C GLN A 79 19.54 -6.80 -6.15
N ASP A 80 20.14 -7.80 -5.51
CA ASP A 80 19.47 -9.09 -5.26
C ASP A 80 18.28 -8.92 -4.32
N PHE A 81 18.43 -8.09 -3.29
CA PHE A 81 17.32 -7.70 -2.43
C PHE A 81 16.23 -6.94 -3.19
N ASP A 82 16.59 -5.99 -4.06
CA ASP A 82 15.61 -5.28 -4.89
C ASP A 82 14.80 -6.25 -5.78
N VAL A 83 15.45 -7.27 -6.35
CA VAL A 83 14.78 -8.32 -7.14
C VAL A 83 13.89 -9.20 -6.27
N PHE A 84 14.38 -9.63 -5.10
CA PHE A 84 13.63 -10.46 -4.17
C PHE A 84 12.36 -9.73 -3.69
N LEU A 85 12.51 -8.50 -3.19
CA LEU A 85 11.42 -7.72 -2.62
C LEU A 85 10.31 -7.45 -3.65
N LYS A 86 10.65 -7.16 -4.91
CA LYS A 86 9.67 -6.91 -5.99
C LYS A 86 8.77 -8.11 -6.29
N LYS A 87 9.13 -9.33 -5.88
CA LYS A 87 8.26 -10.51 -6.03
C LYS A 87 7.08 -10.49 -5.06
N PHE A 88 7.21 -9.82 -3.91
CA PHE A 88 6.26 -9.93 -2.80
C PHE A 88 5.67 -8.60 -2.34
N LEU A 89 6.43 -7.51 -2.51
CA LEU A 89 6.10 -6.17 -2.06
C LEU A 89 5.78 -5.25 -3.24
N LEU A 90 4.85 -4.33 -2.99
CA LEU A 90 4.53 -3.21 -3.87
C LEU A 90 5.61 -2.13 -3.76
N ALA A 91 5.69 -1.25 -4.76
CA ALA A 91 6.66 -0.15 -4.79
C ALA A 91 6.61 0.71 -3.53
N ASP A 92 5.43 1.12 -3.08
CA ASP A 92 5.26 1.91 -1.85
C ASP A 92 5.76 1.18 -0.59
N GLU A 93 5.64 -0.14 -0.56
CA GLU A 93 6.11 -0.95 0.57
C GLU A 93 7.64 -1.05 0.56
N ILE A 94 8.23 -1.21 -0.62
CA ILE A 94 9.69 -1.17 -0.78
C ILE A 94 10.23 0.21 -0.40
N ALA A 95 9.54 1.29 -0.77
CA ALA A 95 9.91 2.66 -0.40
C ALA A 95 9.89 2.86 1.12
N VAL A 96 8.85 2.39 1.81
CA VAL A 96 8.79 2.43 3.28
C VAL A 96 9.91 1.60 3.92
N LEU A 97 10.16 0.38 3.41
CA LEU A 97 11.22 -0.49 3.94
C LEU A 97 12.61 0.17 3.78
N ARG A 98 12.90 0.73 2.60
CA ARG A 98 14.15 1.45 2.33
C ARG A 98 14.29 2.67 3.23
N ALA A 99 13.26 3.51 3.35
CA ALA A 99 13.29 4.69 4.21
C ALA A 99 13.57 4.34 5.68
N MET A 100 12.96 3.27 6.19
CA MET A 100 13.22 2.81 7.57
C MET A 100 14.64 2.24 7.74
N ALA A 101 15.17 1.57 6.72
CA ALA A 101 16.55 1.06 6.72
C ALA A 101 17.58 2.19 6.64
N ASP A 102 17.37 3.19 5.80
CA ASP A 102 18.23 4.36 5.69
C ASP A 102 18.21 5.16 7.00
N PHE A 103 17.04 5.33 7.63
CA PHE A 103 16.94 5.94 8.95
C PHE A 103 17.74 5.16 10.01
N LEU A 104 17.68 3.83 10.00
CA LEU A 104 18.46 2.99 10.91
C LEU A 104 19.97 3.20 10.73
N LEU A 105 20.45 3.22 9.49
CA LEU A 105 21.85 3.49 9.15
C LEU A 105 22.27 4.89 9.61
N ASP A 106 21.44 5.90 9.38
CA ASP A 106 21.72 7.28 9.79
C ASP A 106 21.70 7.45 11.32
N LYS A 107 20.98 6.59 12.06
CA LYS A 107 21.06 6.52 13.53
C LYS A 107 22.24 5.71 14.06
N GLY A 108 23.08 5.17 13.17
CA GLY A 108 24.31 4.47 13.54
C GLY A 108 24.10 3.06 14.08
N ILE A 109 23.11 2.32 13.54
CA ILE A 109 22.95 0.91 13.88
C ILE A 109 24.23 0.11 13.57
N ASP A 110 24.61 -0.78 14.48
CA ASP A 110 25.80 -1.64 14.35
C ASP A 110 25.49 -3.06 14.80
N PHE A 111 25.16 -3.94 13.86
CA PHE A 111 24.74 -5.31 14.17
C PHE A 111 25.80 -6.19 14.85
N SER A 112 27.03 -5.70 15.07
CA SER A 112 28.03 -6.38 15.89
C SER A 112 27.87 -6.17 17.40
N ASN A 113 27.14 -5.12 17.81
CA ASN A 113 26.91 -4.82 19.22
C ASN A 113 25.73 -5.62 19.80
N GLU A 114 25.74 -5.81 21.12
CA GLU A 114 24.62 -6.48 21.81
C GLU A 114 23.29 -5.75 21.57
N TYR A 115 22.23 -6.55 21.36
CA TYR A 115 20.88 -6.06 21.09
C TYR A 115 20.37 -5.04 22.12
N SER A 116 20.68 -5.25 23.40
CA SER A 116 20.32 -4.36 24.52
C SER A 116 20.83 -2.93 24.33
N THR A 117 22.00 -2.77 23.70
CA THR A 117 22.61 -1.47 23.42
C THR A 117 21.87 -0.74 22.30
N GLN A 118 21.17 -1.47 21.44
CA GLN A 118 20.50 -0.96 20.24
C GLN A 118 18.99 -0.79 20.40
N GLU A 119 18.45 -1.13 21.57
CA GLU A 119 17.01 -1.08 21.85
C GLU A 119 16.41 0.32 21.61
N LYS A 120 17.22 1.38 21.71
CA LYS A 120 16.77 2.77 21.54
C LYS A 120 16.90 3.30 20.12
N ILE A 121 17.49 2.53 19.20
CA ILE A 121 17.83 2.98 17.84
C ILE A 121 16.68 2.64 16.87
N GLY A 122 16.47 3.52 15.89
CA GLY A 122 15.61 3.23 14.72
C GLY A 122 14.10 3.36 14.93
N TRP A 123 13.63 3.82 16.10
CA TRP A 123 12.20 4.02 16.35
C TRP A 123 11.66 5.26 15.65
N MET A 124 10.64 5.06 14.81
CA MET A 124 9.96 6.09 14.04
C MET A 124 8.46 6.08 14.33
N ASN A 125 7.81 7.23 14.26
CA ASN A 125 6.36 7.30 14.20
C ASN A 125 5.88 7.24 12.73
N LYS A 126 4.58 7.00 12.50
CA LYS A 126 4.02 6.94 11.13
C LYS A 126 4.23 8.23 10.34
N HIS A 127 4.29 9.39 11.00
CA HIS A 127 4.51 10.67 10.34
C HIS A 127 5.93 10.78 9.77
N SER A 128 6.95 10.44 10.56
CA SER A 128 8.35 10.35 10.10
C SER A 128 8.47 9.35 8.95
N ILE A 129 7.85 8.18 9.05
CA ILE A 129 7.87 7.19 7.96
C ILE A 129 7.30 7.78 6.65
N ILE A 130 6.20 8.53 6.72
CA ILE A 130 5.62 9.20 5.55
C ILE A 130 6.58 10.23 4.95
N GLN A 131 7.23 11.03 5.80
CA GLN A 131 8.18 12.05 5.36
C GLN A 131 9.39 11.43 4.65
N GLU A 132 9.99 10.40 5.26
CA GLU A 132 11.20 9.76 4.72
C GLU A 132 10.91 8.89 3.49
N SER A 133 9.74 8.23 3.43
CA SER A 133 9.40 7.33 2.30
C SER A 133 8.71 8.03 1.13
N ASN A 134 8.24 9.27 1.33
CA ASN A 134 7.39 10.00 0.39
C ASN A 134 6.11 9.23 -0.04
N VAL A 135 5.66 8.27 0.78
CA VAL A 135 4.45 7.49 0.55
C VAL A 135 3.24 8.19 1.15
N SER A 136 2.13 8.22 0.40
CA SER A 136 0.92 8.91 0.86
C SER A 136 0.43 8.45 2.24
N GLN A 137 -0.01 9.41 3.05
CA GLN A 137 -0.55 9.16 4.39
C GLN A 137 -1.66 8.09 4.39
N LYS A 138 -2.53 8.09 3.38
CA LYS A 138 -3.61 7.11 3.23
C LYS A 138 -3.09 5.67 3.21
N ARG A 139 -1.95 5.40 2.58
CA ARG A 139 -1.36 4.06 2.47
C ARG A 139 -0.70 3.57 3.76
N VAL A 140 -0.16 4.49 4.55
CA VAL A 140 0.51 4.20 5.83
C VAL A 140 -0.50 4.08 7.00
N TYR A 141 -1.56 4.89 6.98
CA TYR A 141 -2.57 4.92 8.04
C TYR A 141 -3.80 4.03 7.81
N SER A 142 -4.04 3.53 6.58
CA SER A 142 -5.17 2.64 6.33
C SER A 142 -5.12 1.40 7.21
N LYS A 143 -6.29 0.87 7.60
CA LYS A 143 -6.42 -0.47 8.18
C LYS A 143 -5.87 -1.50 7.18
N ASN A 144 -4.98 -2.39 7.62
CA ASN A 144 -4.21 -3.28 6.75
C ASN A 144 -3.32 -2.51 5.76
N GLY A 145 -2.86 -1.32 6.18
CA GLY A 145 -1.92 -0.50 5.44
C GLY A 145 -0.52 -1.10 5.46
N ILE A 146 0.44 -0.34 4.90
CA ILE A 146 1.81 -0.82 4.70
C ILE A 146 2.45 -1.28 6.02
N ILE A 147 2.31 -0.48 7.08
CA ILE A 147 2.91 -0.79 8.39
C ILE A 147 2.27 -2.02 9.03
N ASP A 148 0.95 -2.12 9.02
CA ASP A 148 0.23 -3.27 9.59
C ASP A 148 0.62 -4.56 8.84
N ARG A 149 0.82 -4.47 7.52
CA ARG A 149 1.31 -5.62 6.73
C ARG A 149 2.76 -5.96 7.04
N MET A 150 3.65 -4.99 7.15
CA MET A 150 5.04 -5.25 7.52
C MET A 150 5.18 -5.83 8.94
N GLU A 151 4.30 -5.44 9.85
CA GLU A 151 4.17 -6.06 11.19
C GLU A 151 3.76 -7.53 11.04
N SER A 152 2.78 -7.87 10.19
CA SER A 152 2.36 -9.26 9.94
C SER A 152 3.40 -10.12 9.21
N LEU A 153 4.36 -9.49 8.53
CA LEU A 153 5.51 -10.14 7.89
C LEU A 153 6.69 -10.31 8.84
N GLU A 154 6.57 -9.86 10.09
CA GLU A 154 7.68 -9.82 11.05
C GLU A 154 8.91 -9.05 10.51
N ILE A 155 8.67 -8.03 9.70
CA ILE A 155 9.71 -7.12 9.19
C ILE A 155 9.80 -5.87 10.07
N VAL A 156 8.65 -5.41 10.58
CA VAL A 156 8.53 -4.26 11.47
C VAL A 156 8.05 -4.72 12.84
N GLU A 157 8.66 -4.18 13.88
CA GLU A 157 8.16 -4.28 15.24
C GLU A 157 7.55 -2.96 15.69
N LYS A 158 6.66 -3.06 16.68
CA LYS A 158 5.82 -1.98 17.17
C LYS A 158 5.87 -1.93 18.68
N LYS A 159 6.01 -0.73 19.24
CA LYS A 159 5.88 -0.48 20.68
C LYS A 159 4.98 0.71 20.98
N ALA A 160 4.49 0.78 22.20
CA ALA A 160 3.79 1.97 22.69
C ALA A 160 4.75 3.17 22.72
N SER A 161 4.25 4.35 22.38
CA SER A 161 5.02 5.57 22.53
C SER A 161 5.00 6.04 23.99
N ASP A 162 6.13 6.50 24.50
CA ASP A 162 6.23 7.14 25.81
C ASP A 162 5.57 8.53 25.85
N SER A 163 5.33 9.13 24.67
CA SER A 163 4.68 10.43 24.53
C SER A 163 3.26 10.27 24.00
N SER A 164 2.29 10.77 24.76
CA SER A 164 0.89 10.87 24.34
C SER A 164 0.60 12.12 23.50
N TRP A 165 1.58 13.01 23.34
CA TRP A 165 1.41 14.29 22.66
C TRP A 165 1.17 14.10 21.15
N GLY A 166 0.22 14.83 20.60
CA GLY A 166 -0.13 14.75 19.16
C GLY A 166 -0.84 13.47 18.73
N GLY A 167 -1.36 12.66 19.65
CA GLY A 167 -2.08 11.42 19.32
C GLY A 167 -1.17 10.28 18.85
N MET A 168 0.14 10.39 19.08
CA MET A 168 1.13 9.37 18.77
C MET A 168 0.99 8.19 19.74
N LYS A 169 0.35 7.10 19.30
CA LYS A 169 0.14 5.91 20.14
C LYS A 169 1.29 4.91 20.08
N TYR A 170 1.95 4.81 18.93
CA TYR A 170 2.91 3.74 18.65
C TYR A 170 4.13 4.26 17.90
N LEU A 171 5.26 3.60 18.15
CA LEU A 171 6.50 3.72 17.41
C LEU A 171 6.80 2.39 16.71
N TYR A 172 7.52 2.47 15.60
CA TYR A 172 7.82 1.37 14.70
C TYR A 172 9.30 1.37 14.34
N ARG A 173 9.92 0.20 14.21
CA ARG A 173 11.26 0.05 13.65
C ARG A 173 11.37 -1.26 12.86
N LEU A 174 12.38 -1.39 12.02
CA LEU A 174 12.68 -2.69 11.44
C LEU A 174 13.16 -3.65 12.53
N ARG A 175 12.76 -4.92 12.42
CA ARG A 175 13.16 -5.98 13.35
C ARG A 175 14.66 -6.26 13.25
N THR A 176 15.43 -5.66 14.14
CA THR A 176 16.90 -5.77 14.12
C THR A 176 17.39 -7.16 14.54
N ASP A 177 16.53 -7.99 15.13
CA ASP A 177 16.76 -9.39 15.46
C ASP A 177 16.54 -10.34 14.26
N SER A 178 16.02 -9.85 13.12
CA SER A 178 15.79 -10.65 11.93
C SER A 178 17.01 -10.73 11.04
N ASP A 179 17.47 -11.95 10.74
CA ASP A 179 18.57 -12.24 9.81
C ASP A 179 18.39 -11.56 8.45
N PHE A 180 17.17 -11.60 7.92
CA PHE A 180 16.79 -10.94 6.67
C PHE A 180 17.02 -9.43 6.73
N ILE A 181 16.59 -8.78 7.82
CA ILE A 181 16.72 -7.33 8.00
C ILE A 181 18.17 -6.92 8.18
N GLN A 182 18.93 -7.66 9.00
CA GLN A 182 20.35 -7.39 9.19
C GLN A 182 21.10 -7.46 7.86
N ALA A 183 20.90 -8.54 7.10
CA ALA A 183 21.52 -8.71 5.80
C ALA A 183 21.10 -7.62 4.80
N TYR A 184 19.82 -7.26 4.77
CA TYR A 184 19.30 -6.19 3.92
C TYR A 184 19.96 -4.84 4.22
N VAL A 185 19.99 -4.43 5.49
CA VAL A 185 20.57 -3.15 5.92
C VAL A 185 22.09 -3.12 5.65
N GLN A 186 22.80 -4.23 5.92
CA GLN A 186 24.23 -4.34 5.59
C GLN A 186 24.50 -4.25 4.08
N ALA A 187 23.65 -4.85 3.25
CA ALA A 187 23.78 -4.76 1.79
C ALA A 187 23.60 -3.32 1.29
N LEU A 188 22.67 -2.56 1.88
CA LEU A 188 22.50 -1.13 1.60
C LEU A 188 23.71 -0.31 2.06
N GLN A 189 24.23 -0.57 3.26
CA GLN A 189 25.42 0.11 3.78
C GLN A 189 26.65 -0.11 2.87
N LYS A 190 26.87 -1.35 2.43
CA LYS A 190 27.94 -1.70 1.48
C LYS A 190 27.78 -0.97 0.14
N LYS A 191 26.55 -0.80 -0.35
CA LYS A 191 26.26 -0.03 -1.56
C LYS A 191 26.62 1.44 -1.37
N ALA A 192 26.17 2.06 -0.27
CA ALA A 192 26.44 3.47 0.04
C ALA A 192 27.94 3.76 0.20
N GLN A 193 28.72 2.82 0.75
CA GLN A 193 30.17 2.94 0.84
C GLN A 193 30.87 2.87 -0.52
N LYS A 194 30.37 2.04 -1.45
CA LYS A 194 30.93 1.94 -2.81
C LYS A 194 30.61 3.15 -3.67
N ASN A 195 29.43 3.74 -3.47
CA ASN A 195 28.95 4.92 -4.19
C ASN A 195 28.45 5.98 -3.18
N PRO A 196 29.30 6.86 -2.65
CA PRO A 196 28.87 7.87 -1.67
C PRO A 196 27.85 8.88 -2.25
N ASN A 197 27.79 9.01 -3.58
CA ASN A 197 26.81 9.83 -4.29
C ASN A 197 25.45 9.12 -4.53
N ASP A 198 25.30 7.84 -4.18
CA ASP A 198 24.02 7.11 -4.26
C ASP A 198 23.15 7.33 -3.01
N LYS A 199 23.63 8.10 -2.02
CA LYS A 199 22.73 8.67 -1.01
C LYS A 199 21.90 9.75 -1.70
N ILE A 200 20.57 9.61 -1.63
CA ILE A 200 19.53 10.60 -1.96
C ILE A 200 18.91 10.42 -3.36
N ASN A 201 17.77 9.71 -3.38
CA ASN A 201 16.49 10.22 -3.89
C ASN A 201 15.34 9.43 -3.26
#